data_AF-B9L6T4-F1
#
_entry.id   AF-B9L6T4-F1
#
_cell.length_a   1.000
_cell.length_b   1.000
_cell.length_c   1.000
_cell.angle_alpha   90.00
_cell.angle_beta   90.00
_cell.angle_gamma   90.00
#
_symmetry.space_group_name_H-M   'P 1'
#
loop_
_entity.id
_entity.type
_entity.pdbx_description
1 polymer ?
#
loop_
_entity_poly.entity_id
_entity_poly.type
_entity_poly.pdbx_seq_one_letter_code
_entity_poly.pdbx_strand_id
1 'polypeptide(L)'
;MKLLLDKLLTDSSSSFNHDEINGILFSDVKLLVKTKEDLENILLSTKVIFENKEDLLEFFEMLLNYGYKESAISYFEELLSNFNDYELIDGFNTLLQ
;
A
#
# COMPACT_ATOMS: atom_id res chain seq x y z
N MET A 1 -10.10 -7.71 -9.72
CA MET A 1 -9.24 -6.68 -9.09
C MET A 1 -8.34 -6.10 -10.19
N LYS A 2 -8.85 -5.24 -11.09
CA LYS A 2 -8.11 -4.82 -12.30
C LYS A 2 -8.44 -3.39 -12.79
N LEU A 3 -9.01 -2.54 -11.94
CA LEU A 3 -9.55 -1.24 -12.38
C LEU A 3 -8.96 -0.03 -11.64
N LEU A 4 -8.11 -0.23 -10.63
CA LEU A 4 -7.73 0.85 -9.70
C LEU A 4 -6.25 1.19 -9.71
N LEU A 5 -5.40 0.36 -10.32
CA LEU A 5 -3.98 0.69 -10.49
C LEU A 5 -3.78 1.63 -11.69
N ASP A 6 -4.54 1.43 -12.77
CA ASP A 6 -4.51 2.31 -13.95
C ASP A 6 -4.84 3.77 -13.59
N LYS A 7 -5.78 3.99 -12.66
CA LYS A 7 -6.17 5.35 -12.23
C LYS A 7 -5.13 6.03 -11.32
N LEU A 8 -4.26 5.26 -10.66
CA LEU A 8 -3.13 5.79 -9.87
C LEU A 8 -1.99 6.32 -10.76
N LEU A 9 -1.91 5.82 -12.00
CA LEU A 9 -0.77 6.00 -12.90
C LEU A 9 -1.00 7.06 -14.00
N THR A 10 -2.23 7.57 -14.15
CA THR A 10 -2.60 8.36 -15.34
C THR A 10 -2.55 9.89 -15.15
N ASP A 11 -2.58 10.42 -13.93
CA ASP A 11 -2.59 11.87 -13.72
C ASP A 11 -1.61 12.32 -12.63
N SER A 12 -0.48 12.87 -13.05
CA SER A 12 0.41 13.68 -12.21
C SER A 12 -0.14 15.09 -11.92
N SER A 13 -1.45 15.32 -12.10
CA SER A 13 -2.08 16.63 -11.90
C SER A 13 -3.56 16.63 -11.46
N SER A 14 -4.20 15.49 -11.22
CA SER A 14 -5.56 15.48 -10.67
C SER A 14 -5.53 15.30 -9.17
N SER A 15 -5.97 16.34 -8.45
CA SER A 15 -6.36 16.26 -7.05
C SER A 15 -7.21 14.99 -6.86
N PHE A 16 -6.75 14.06 -6.03
CA PHE A 16 -7.48 12.84 -5.72
C PHE A 16 -8.88 13.24 -5.22
N ASN A 17 -9.92 13.05 -6.03
CA ASN A 17 -11.29 13.15 -5.54
C ASN A 17 -11.51 11.93 -4.64
N HIS A 18 -11.26 12.09 -3.34
CA HIS A 18 -11.43 11.07 -2.31
C HIS A 18 -12.85 10.49 -2.31
N ASP A 19 -13.84 11.23 -2.83
CA ASP A 19 -15.25 10.83 -2.88
C ASP A 19 -15.57 9.67 -3.84
N GLU A 20 -14.69 9.34 -4.81
CA GLU A 20 -14.93 8.23 -5.76
C GLU A 20 -14.22 6.91 -5.39
N ILE A 21 -13.23 6.96 -4.49
CA ILE A 21 -12.48 5.79 -4.06
C ILE A 21 -12.89 5.51 -2.61
N ASN A 22 -13.83 4.58 -2.41
CA ASN A 22 -14.12 4.00 -1.10
C ASN A 22 -12.85 3.32 -0.56
N GLY A 23 -11.98 4.09 0.08
CA GLY A 23 -10.69 3.68 0.58
C GLY A 23 -10.30 4.51 1.78
N ILE A 24 -9.34 4.00 2.55
CA ILE A 24 -8.82 4.61 3.76
C ILE A 24 -7.42 5.14 3.49
N LEU A 25 -7.11 6.34 3.96
CA LEU A 25 -5.75 6.87 3.88
C LEU A 25 -4.84 6.04 4.79
N PHE A 26 -3.61 5.79 4.35
CA PHE A 26 -2.64 5.07 5.18
C PHE A 26 -2.36 5.79 6.51
N SER A 27 -2.42 7.13 6.54
CA SER A 27 -2.39 7.92 7.77
C SER A 27 -3.46 7.49 8.78
N ASP A 28 -4.68 7.19 8.31
CA ASP A 28 -5.77 6.72 9.15
C ASP A 28 -5.60 5.24 9.53
N VAL A 29 -5.06 4.41 8.62
CA VAL A 29 -4.70 3.02 8.93
C VAL A 29 -3.72 2.97 10.11
N LYS A 30 -2.70 3.84 10.12
CA LYS A 30 -1.75 3.96 11.26
C LYS A 30 -2.46 4.25 12.58
N LEU A 31 -3.55 5.01 12.55
CA LEU A 31 -4.35 5.32 13.74
C LEU A 31 -5.27 4.16 14.16
N LEU A 32 -5.88 3.47 13.20
CA LEU A 32 -6.84 2.38 13.45
C LEU A 32 -6.17 1.05 13.81
N VAL A 33 -5.07 0.70 13.15
CA VAL A 33 -4.39 -0.58 13.38
C VAL A 33 -3.66 -0.55 14.71
N LYS A 34 -4.09 -1.40 15.64
CA LYS A 34 -3.44 -1.60 16.95
C LYS A 34 -3.13 -3.08 17.18
N THR A 35 -3.80 -3.95 16.46
CA THR A 35 -3.66 -5.40 16.53
C THR A 35 -3.51 -6.00 15.14
N LYS A 36 -3.09 -7.26 15.11
CA LYS A 36 -3.02 -8.06 13.88
C LYS A 36 -4.40 -8.20 13.22
N GLU A 37 -5.46 -8.36 14.02
CA GLU A 37 -6.83 -8.49 13.53
C GLU A 37 -7.33 -7.19 12.85
N ASP A 38 -6.97 -6.02 13.39
CA ASP A 38 -7.31 -4.74 12.76
C ASP A 38 -6.69 -4.65 11.37
N LEU A 39 -5.42 -5.03 11.23
CA LEU A 39 -4.73 -5.04 9.95
C LEU A 39 -5.38 -6.04 8.99
N GLU A 40 -5.69 -7.25 9.45
CA GLU A 40 -6.38 -8.26 8.64
C GLU A 40 -7.72 -7.76 8.10
N ASN A 41 -8.51 -7.10 8.94
CA ASN A 41 -9.79 -6.50 8.56
C ASN A 41 -9.62 -5.45 7.45
N ILE A 42 -8.58 -4.60 7.57
CA ILE A 42 -8.24 -3.60 6.54
C ILE A 42 -7.84 -4.29 5.23
N LEU A 43 -6.95 -5.28 5.27
CA LEU A 43 -6.46 -5.98 4.07
C LEU A 43 -7.58 -6.72 3.31
N LEU A 44 -8.57 -7.25 4.03
CA LEU A 44 -9.70 -7.98 3.43
C LEU A 44 -10.79 -7.06 2.90
N SER A 45 -11.02 -5.91 3.53
CA SER A 45 -12.28 -5.16 3.39
C SER A 45 -12.11 -3.76 2.82
N THR A 46 -10.90 -3.22 2.74
CA THR A 46 -10.69 -1.80 2.47
C THR A 46 -9.49 -1.56 1.56
N LYS A 47 -9.65 -0.63 0.60
CA LYS A 47 -8.54 -0.15 -0.20
C LYS A 47 -7.73 0.86 0.59
N VAL A 48 -6.42 0.64 0.74
CA VAL A 48 -5.51 1.64 1.32
C VAL A 48 -5.06 2.62 0.24
N ILE A 49 -5.06 3.91 0.57
CA ILE A 49 -4.64 5.02 -0.29
C ILE A 49 -3.33 5.60 0.29
N PHE A 50 -2.33 5.74 -0.57
CA PHE A 50 -1.00 6.25 -0.22
C PHE A 50 -0.78 7.61 -0.90
N GLU A 51 -0.21 8.57 -0.18
CA GLU A 51 0.07 9.91 -0.72
C GLU A 51 1.48 10.03 -1.29
N ASN A 52 2.41 9.22 -0.79
CA ASN A 52 3.82 9.25 -1.17
C ASN A 52 4.45 7.84 -1.09
N LYS A 53 5.70 7.72 -1.55
CA LYS A 53 6.44 6.45 -1.53
C LYS A 53 6.81 6.00 -0.11
N GLU A 54 7.03 6.93 0.80
CA GLU A 54 7.40 6.62 2.19
C GLU A 54 6.25 5.90 2.90
N ASP A 55 5.00 6.35 2.71
CA ASP A 55 3.80 5.68 3.20
C ASP A 55 3.68 4.24 2.68
N LEU A 56 4.10 4.00 1.44
CA LEU A 56 4.06 2.67 0.83
C LEU A 56 5.11 1.75 1.49
N LEU A 57 6.33 2.25 1.74
CA LEU A 57 7.36 1.50 2.47
C LEU A 57 6.97 1.24 3.92
N GLU A 58 6.42 2.23 4.62
CA GLU A 58 5.90 2.08 5.98
C GLU A 58 4.76 1.05 6.04
N PHE A 59 3.92 0.99 5.01
CA PHE A 59 2.88 -0.03 4.92
C PHE A 59 3.46 -1.44 4.77
N PHE A 60 4.49 -1.62 3.95
CA PHE A 60 5.20 -2.90 3.86
C PHE A 60 5.88 -3.29 5.16
N GLU A 61 6.52 -2.34 5.83
CA GLU A 61 7.08 -2.56 7.17
C GLU A 61 6.00 -3.01 8.16
N MET A 62 4.83 -2.36 8.14
CA MET A 62 3.69 -2.76 8.97
C MET A 62 3.25 -4.20 8.67
N LEU A 63 3.11 -4.58 7.39
CA LEU A 63 2.77 -5.95 7.01
C LEU A 63 3.78 -6.96 7.55
N LEU A 64 5.08 -6.67 7.41
CA LEU A 64 6.15 -7.54 7.90
C LEU A 64 6.12 -7.67 9.43
N ASN A 65 5.93 -6.56 10.15
CA ASN A 65 5.85 -6.51 11.60
C ASN A 65 4.70 -7.35 12.18
N TYR A 66 3.58 -7.44 11.48
CA TYR A 66 2.43 -8.29 11.87
C TYR A 66 2.49 -9.73 11.31
N GLY A 67 3.58 -10.08 10.62
CA GLY A 67 3.82 -11.43 10.09
C GLY A 67 3.10 -11.74 8.78
N TYR A 68 2.75 -10.72 7.98
CA TYR A 68 2.14 -10.84 6.65
C TYR A 68 3.18 -10.75 5.53
N LYS A 69 4.33 -11.42 5.70
CA LYS A 69 5.45 -11.38 4.74
C LYS A 69 5.04 -11.81 3.32
N GLU A 70 4.32 -12.92 3.19
CA GLU A 70 3.86 -13.40 1.88
C GLU A 70 2.92 -12.41 1.20
N SER A 71 2.02 -11.77 1.97
CA SER A 71 1.13 -10.72 1.45
C SER A 71 1.91 -9.47 1.03
N ALA A 72 2.92 -9.07 1.81
CA ALA A 72 3.80 -7.94 1.48
C ALA A 72 4.52 -8.19 0.15
N ILE A 73 5.12 -9.37 -0.03
CA ILE A 73 5.80 -9.76 -1.27
C ILE A 73 4.81 -9.77 -2.44
N SER A 74 3.63 -10.39 -2.28
CA SER A 74 2.62 -10.45 -3.34
C SER A 74 2.17 -9.06 -3.78
N TYR A 75 1.89 -8.14 -2.84
CA TYR A 75 1.53 -6.77 -3.17
C TYR A 75 2.67 -6.02 -3.87
N PHE A 76 3.90 -6.24 -3.42
CA PHE A 76 5.07 -5.61 -4.00
C PHE A 76 5.31 -6.08 -5.45
N GLU A 77 5.19 -7.38 -5.72
CA GLU A 77 5.31 -7.95 -7.08
C GLU A 77 4.22 -7.40 -8.02
N GLU A 78 2.98 -7.26 -7.54
CA GLU A 78 1.90 -6.64 -8.29
C GLU A 78 2.21 -5.18 -8.64
N LEU A 79 2.80 -4.41 -7.72
CA LEU A 79 3.23 -3.03 -8.00
C LEU A 79 4.35 -2.97 -9.03
N LEU A 80 5.36 -3.83 -8.92
CA LEU A 80 6.48 -3.88 -9.88
C LEU A 80 6.07 -4.24 -11.30
N SER A 81 5.02 -5.06 -11.44
CA SER A 81 4.44 -5.37 -12.74
C SER A 81 3.94 -4.11 -13.49
N ASN A 82 3.68 -3.03 -12.75
CA ASN A 82 3.09 -1.81 -13.28
C ASN A 82 4.03 -0.60 -13.25
N PHE A 83 5.09 -0.62 -12.45
CA PHE A 83 6.07 0.47 -12.39
C PHE A 83 7.46 -0.03 -11.98
N ASN A 84 8.52 0.48 -12.62
CA ASN A 84 9.90 0.13 -12.31
C ASN A 84 10.57 1.25 -11.49
N ASP A 85 10.38 1.25 -10.17
CA ASP A 85 11.01 2.19 -9.24
C ASP A 85 12.22 1.56 -8.54
N TYR A 86 13.42 2.02 -8.84
CA TYR A 86 14.62 1.50 -8.18
C TYR A 86 14.65 1.81 -6.68
N GLU A 87 14.20 3.00 -6.27
CA GLU A 87 14.21 3.40 -4.85
C GLU A 87 13.23 2.55 -4.03
N LEU A 88 12.05 2.28 -4.59
CA LEU A 88 11.07 1.43 -3.91
C LEU A 88 11.53 -0.03 -3.82
N ILE A 89 12.19 -0.54 -4.87
CA ILE A 89 12.80 -1.88 -4.88
C ILE A 89 13.87 -1.99 -3.81
N ASP A 90 14.80 -1.04 -3.76
CA ASP A 90 15.88 -1.05 -2.78
C ASP A 90 15.34 -0.90 -1.34
N GLY A 91 14.36 -0.01 -1.16
CA GLY A 91 13.65 0.19 0.11
C GLY A 91 12.96 -1.08 0.60
N PHE A 92 12.18 -1.74 -0.26
CA PHE A 92 11.49 -2.98 0.10
C PHE A 92 12.48 -4.12 0.39
N ASN A 93 13.54 -4.26 -0.41
CA ASN A 93 14.58 -5.27 -0.16
C ASN A 93 15.29 -5.06 1.17
N THR A 94 15.50 -3.81 1.59
CA THR A 94 16.09 -3.48 2.89
C THR A 94 15.20 -3.96 4.04
N LEU A 95 13.87 -3.88 3.90
CA LEU A 95 12.92 -4.36 4.90
C LEU A 95 12.91 -5.89 5.08
N LEU A 96 13.43 -6.65 4.09
CA LEU A 96 13.44 -8.11 4.10
C LEU A 96 14.71 -8.74 4.72
N GLN A 97 15.71 -7.93 5.03
CA GLN A 97 16.99 -8.36 5.62
C GLN A 97 16.85 -8.65 7.12
#